data_AF-A0A5C8MB01-F1
#
_entry.id   AF-A0A5C8MB01-F1
#
_cell.length_a   1.000
_cell.length_b   1.000
_cell.length_c   1.000
_cell.angle_alpha   90.00
_cell.angle_beta   90.00
_cell.angle_gamma   90.00
#
_symmetry.space_group_name_H-M   'P 1'
#
loop_
_entity.id
_entity.type
_entity.pdbx_description
1 polymer ?
#
loop_
_entity_poly.entity_id
_entity_poly.type
_entity_poly.pdbx_seq_one_letter_code
_entity_poly.pdbx_strand_id
1 'polypeptide(L)' 'DIIEYSCLSYCTRCAETLFALVNGEIVTGDTPEQLVENIYRYLEENPMF' A
#
# COMPACT_ATOMS: atom_id res chain seq x y z
N ASP A 1 11.22 -6.14 4.07
CA ASP A 1 10.34 -6.99 4.92
C ASP A 1 8.88 -6.67 4.68
N ILE A 2 7.99 -7.61 5.03
CA ILE A 2 6.53 -7.44 4.96
C ILE A 2 5.99 -7.62 6.38
N ILE A 3 5.23 -6.63 6.86
CA ILE A 3 4.56 -6.69 8.16
C ILE A 3 3.06 -6.70 7.90
N GLU A 4 2.38 -7.71 8.43
CA GLU A 4 0.93 -7.82 8.34
C GLU A 4 0.28 -7.13 9.53
N TYR A 5 -0.59 -6.15 9.23
CA TYR A 5 -1.41 -5.48 10.22
C TYR A 5 -2.87 -5.83 9.99
N SER A 6 -3.58 -6.21 11.06
CA SER A 6 -5.02 -6.47 10.97
C SER A 6 -5.84 -5.19 10.72
N CYS A 7 -5.33 -4.04 11.17
CA CYS A 7 -5.93 -2.73 10.94
C CYS A 7 -4.85 -1.65 10.96
N LEU A 8 -4.87 -0.76 9.97
CA LEU A 8 -3.96 0.39 9.87
C LEU A 8 -4.59 1.68 10.42
N SER A 9 -5.78 1.61 11.02
CA SER A 9 -6.55 2.75 11.55
C SER A 9 -6.93 3.85 10.54
N TYR A 10 -6.71 3.64 9.23
CA TYR A 10 -7.21 4.52 8.16
C TYR A 10 -8.62 4.10 7.71
N CYS A 11 -9.60 4.17 8.62
CA CYS A 11 -10.95 3.63 8.40
C CYS A 11 -11.63 4.18 7.13
N THR A 12 -11.51 5.48 6.85
CA THR A 12 -12.09 6.09 5.63
C THR A 12 -11.48 5.49 4.36
N ARG A 13 -10.14 5.33 4.32
CA ARG A 13 -9.46 4.73 3.17
C ARG A 13 -9.82 3.26 3.00
N CYS A 14 -9.86 2.51 4.11
CA CYS A 14 -10.29 1.11 4.12
C CYS A 14 -11.70 0.92 3.56
N ALA A 15 -12.61 1.87 3.82
CA ALA A 15 -13.97 1.83 3.30
C ALA A 15 -14.07 2.23 1.82
N GLU A 16 -13.16 3.06 1.31
CA GLU A 16 -13.22 3.63 -0.04
C GLU A 16 -12.40 2.84 -1.07
N THR A 17 -11.25 2.26 -0.68
CA THR A 17 -10.28 1.68 -1.63
C THR A 17 -9.35 0.65 -0.97
N LEU A 18 -8.74 -0.21 -1.79
CA LEU A 18 -7.67 -1.09 -1.33
C LEU A 18 -6.39 -0.27 -1.17
N PHE A 19 -5.73 -0.39 -0.03
CA PHE A 19 -4.48 0.34 0.23
C PHE A 19 -3.50 -0.45 1.09
N ALA A 20 -2.22 -0.11 0.97
CA ALA A 20 -1.14 -0.61 1.79
C ALA A 20 -0.19 0.54 2.18
N LEU A 21 0.53 0.37 3.29
CA LEU A 21 1.61 1.28 3.66
C LEU A 21 2.93 0.73 3.14
N VAL A 22 3.63 1.53 2.34
CA VAL A 22 4.93 1.18 1.76
C VAL A 22 5.92 2.26 2.17
N ASN A 23 6.90 1.91 3.00
CA ASN A 23 7.87 2.84 3.58
C ASN A 23 7.25 4.08 4.27
N GLY A 24 6.05 3.92 4.83
CA GLY A 24 5.31 4.99 5.52
C GLY A 24 4.34 5.77 4.63
N GLU A 25 4.37 5.57 3.31
CA GLU A 25 3.46 6.21 2.37
C GLU A 25 2.29 5.30 2.01
N ILE A 26 1.12 5.90 1.72
CA ILE A 26 -0.09 5.17 1.34
C ILE A 26 -0.06 4.90 -0.17
N VAL A 27 -0.11 3.62 -0.53
CA VAL A 27 -0.28 3.16 -1.92
C VAL A 27 -1.68 2.56 -2.05
N THR A 28 -2.42 2.92 -3.11
CA THR A 28 -3.80 2.48 -3.37
C THR A 28 -3.93 1.70 -4.68
N GLY A 29 -5.01 0.96 -4.85
CA GLY A 29 -5.37 0.30 -6.11
C GLY A 29 -6.85 -0.07 -6.17
N ASP A 30 -7.41 -0.16 -7.38
CA ASP A 30 -8.82 -0.52 -7.59
C ASP A 30 -9.04 -2.04 -7.54
N THR A 31 -8.02 -2.82 -7.89
CA THR A 31 -7.99 -4.28 -7.72
C THR A 31 -6.78 -4.72 -6.90
N PRO A 32 -6.80 -5.91 -6.28
CA PRO A 32 -5.66 -6.44 -5.55
C PRO A 32 -4.39 -6.52 -6.40
N GLU A 33 -4.52 -6.91 -7.67
CA GLU A 33 -3.39 -7.03 -8.61
C GLU A 33 -2.78 -5.65 -8.90
N GLN A 34 -3.63 -4.65 -9.13
CA GLN A 34 -3.19 -3.28 -9.39
C GLN A 34 -2.54 -2.67 -8.15
N LEU A 35 -3.06 -2.93 -6.95
CA LEU A 35 -2.43 -2.48 -5.71
C LEU A 35 -1.02 -3.06 -5.59
N VAL A 36 -0.84 -4.35 -5.87
CA VAL A 36 0.46 -5.02 -5.83
C VAL A 36 1.43 -4.43 -6.87
N GLU A 37 0.98 -4.22 -8.10
CA GLU A 37 1.78 -3.57 -9.15
C GLU A 37 2.22 -2.16 -8.72
N ASN A 38 1.30 -1.38 -8.13
CA ASN A 38 1.59 -0.04 -7.63
C ASN A 38 2.60 -0.07 -6.47
N ILE A 39 2.54 -1.06 -5.59
CA ILE A 39 3.52 -1.25 -4.50
C ILE A 39 4.92 -1.50 -5.09
N TYR A 40 5.05 -2.40 -6.07
CA TYR A 40 6.34 -2.68 -6.71
C TYR A 40 6.88 -1.44 -7.44
N ARG A 41 6.04 -0.75 -8.21
CA ARG A 41 6.43 0.49 -8.88
C ARG A 41 6.91 1.56 -7.89
N TYR A 42 6.20 1.72 -6.77
CA TYR A 42 6.60 2.67 -5.73
C TYR A 42 7.97 2.33 -5.11
N LEU A 43 8.25 1.04 -4.89
CA LEU A 43 9.54 0.58 -4.36
C LEU A 43 10.70 0.80 -5.35
N GLU A 44 10.45 0.63 -6.66
CA GLU A 44 11.44 0.90 -7.71
C GLU A 44 11.74 2.40 -7.84
N GLU A 45 10.71 3.25 -7.72
CA GLU A 45 10.85 4.71 -7.79
C GLU A 45 11.45 5.31 -6.50
N ASN A 46 11.25 4.66 -5.36
CA ASN A 46 11.71 5.10 -4.04
C ASN A 46 12.59 4.02 -3.38
N PRO A 47 13.79 3.76 -3.91
CA PRO A 47 14.73 2.84 -3.29
C PRO A 47 15.11 3.38 -1.90
N MET A 48 14.69 2.68 -0.85
CA MET A 48 15.18 2.94 0.51
C MET A 48 16.66 2.58 0.56
N PHE A 49 17.50 3.56 0.87
CA PHE A 49 18.93 3.37 1.11
C PHE A 49 19.22 2.53 2.36
#